data_AF-L0NBF6-F1
#
_entry.id   AF-L0NBF6-F1
#
_cell.length_a   1.000
_cell.length_b   1.000
_cell.length_c   1.000
_cell.angle_alpha   90.00
_cell.angle_beta   90.00
_cell.angle_gamma   90.00
#
_symmetry.space_group_name_H-M   'P 1'
#
loop_
_entity.id
_entity.type
_entity.pdbx_description
1 polymer ?
#
loop_
_entity_poly.entity_id
_entity_poly.type
_entity_poly.pdbx_seq_one_letter_code
_entity_poly.pdbx_strand_id
1 'polypeptide(L)'
;MLAILADDLTGALDASAPFAARGMHVEVALTVEAIGEALQANPAVLAVNLGSRELDVAVARDRTTAALGAFPPATRLFKKIDSRLKGHIAAELDVMLFKSALVAPAIPSFGRIVQNGEVQGFGITSPISIRECLGRHMERATVPDTLAQDDLCEWVVTSDAAGFDLLVGARGLAEALADTMTDRASARLAELPQGTALFVVGSHDPITIVQVEELRGAFDVDYLAAPNGKVLETRPINAMITVVQAVQGEFPADPLQVSRALAKAVVPMVSKTVSTLLLTGGATAEAVMEEMGINRFRLAGECLPGLGLAHAGGLCIITKSGGFGAPDTLVRIAAQLRDR
;
A
#
# COMPACT_ATOMS: atom_id res chain seq x y z
N MET A 1 13.52 -11.07 11.55
CA MET A 1 12.94 -10.13 10.57
C MET A 1 11.67 -10.73 10.01
N LEU A 2 10.65 -9.90 9.80
CA LEU A 2 9.42 -10.26 9.07
C LEU A 2 9.54 -9.76 7.62
N ALA A 3 9.25 -10.61 6.64
CA ALA A 3 9.09 -10.18 5.25
C ALA A 3 7.61 -10.24 4.84
N ILE A 4 7.10 -9.13 4.31
CA ILE A 4 5.74 -9.01 3.79
C ILE A 4 5.81 -8.99 2.27
N LEU A 5 5.29 -10.01 1.59
CA LEU A 5 5.20 -10.04 0.13
C LEU A 5 3.79 -9.65 -0.29
N ALA A 6 3.63 -8.46 -0.87
CA ALA A 6 2.35 -7.96 -1.37
C ALA A 6 2.30 -7.99 -2.89
N ASP A 7 1.12 -8.24 -3.44
CA ASP A 7 0.87 -8.27 -4.88
C ASP A 7 0.78 -6.86 -5.52
N ASP A 8 0.59 -5.82 -4.70
CA ASP A 8 0.62 -4.41 -5.10
C ASP A 8 1.25 -3.49 -4.05
N LEU A 9 1.63 -2.28 -4.47
CA LEU A 9 2.22 -1.27 -3.60
C LEU A 9 1.29 -0.84 -2.46
N THR A 10 0.01 -0.63 -2.77
CA THR A 10 -0.96 -0.18 -1.75
C THR A 10 -1.08 -1.22 -0.64
N GLY A 11 -1.17 -2.51 -1.00
CA GLY A 11 -1.18 -3.61 -0.04
C GLY A 11 0.11 -3.73 0.76
N ALA A 12 1.27 -3.49 0.13
CA ALA A 12 2.55 -3.48 0.83
C ALA A 12 2.57 -2.42 1.94
N LEU A 13 2.10 -1.20 1.64
CA LEU A 13 2.08 -0.08 2.58
C LEU A 13 1.03 -0.28 3.67
N ASP A 14 -0.17 -0.68 3.28
CA ASP A 14 -1.28 -0.97 4.19
C ASP A 14 -0.94 -2.06 5.21
N ALA A 15 -0.24 -3.12 4.78
CA ALA A 15 0.16 -4.22 5.66
C ALA A 15 1.41 -3.91 6.51
N SER A 16 2.24 -2.94 6.13
CA SER A 16 3.47 -2.63 6.86
C SER A 16 3.34 -1.40 7.77
N ALA A 17 2.35 -0.54 7.50
CA ALA A 17 1.99 0.62 8.31
C ALA A 17 1.77 0.31 9.81
N PRO A 18 1.05 -0.76 10.21
CA PRO A 18 0.80 -1.05 11.62
C PRO A 18 2.08 -1.26 12.44
N PHE A 19 3.14 -1.78 11.81
CA PHE A 19 4.45 -2.01 12.43
C PHE A 19 5.21 -0.69 12.60
N ALA A 20 5.24 0.14 11.56
CA ALA A 20 5.90 1.45 11.59
C ALA A 20 5.23 2.39 12.60
N ALA A 21 3.88 2.40 12.63
CA ALA A 21 3.09 3.19 13.59
C ALA A 21 3.38 2.82 15.05
N ARG A 22 3.95 1.63 15.31
CA ARG A 22 4.35 1.13 16.62
C ARG A 22 5.87 1.21 16.86
N GLY A 23 6.57 1.99 16.04
CA GLY A 23 7.99 2.30 16.22
C GLY A 23 8.97 1.26 15.66
N MET A 24 8.49 0.23 14.96
CA MET A 24 9.39 -0.72 14.30
C MET A 24 10.08 -0.07 13.10
N HIS A 25 11.33 -0.45 12.84
CA HIS A 25 12.01 -0.06 11.61
C HIS A 25 11.46 -0.87 10.44
N VAL A 26 10.70 -0.19 9.57
CA VAL A 26 10.08 -0.75 8.37
C VAL A 26 10.70 -0.15 7.12
N GLU A 27 11.17 -1.01 6.22
CA GLU A 27 11.56 -0.65 4.87
C GLU A 27 10.59 -1.26 3.86
N VAL A 28 10.38 -0.56 2.75
CA VAL A 28 9.56 -1.04 1.63
C VAL A 28 10.40 -1.06 0.37
N ALA A 29 10.58 -2.24 -0.21
CA ALA A 29 11.16 -2.40 -1.55
C ALA A 29 10.05 -2.30 -2.60
N LEU A 30 10.22 -1.40 -3.57
CA LEU A 30 9.24 -1.16 -4.62
C LEU A 30 9.30 -2.18 -5.77
N THR A 31 10.41 -2.91 -5.87
CA THR A 31 10.61 -4.01 -6.80
C THR A 31 11.38 -5.15 -6.11
N VAL A 32 11.42 -6.31 -6.76
CA VAL A 32 12.17 -7.47 -6.28
C VAL A 32 13.68 -7.19 -6.25
N GLU A 33 14.18 -6.44 -7.23
CA GLU A 33 15.59 -6.09 -7.36
C GLU A 33 16.07 -5.18 -6.22
N ALA A 34 15.16 -4.40 -5.63
CA ALA A 34 15.45 -3.50 -4.53
C ALA A 34 15.55 -4.19 -3.16
N ILE A 35 15.21 -5.49 -3.04
CA ILE A 35 15.25 -6.24 -1.77
C ILE A 35 16.64 -6.21 -1.15
N GLY A 36 17.67 -6.49 -1.94
CA GLY A 36 19.05 -6.54 -1.43
C GLY A 36 19.51 -5.21 -0.84
N GLU A 37 19.15 -4.10 -1.47
CA GLU A 37 19.47 -2.75 -0.99
C GLU A 37 18.66 -2.37 0.25
N ALA A 38 17.37 -2.73 0.31
CA ALA A 38 16.53 -2.52 1.48
C ALA A 38 17.02 -3.32 2.71
N LEU A 39 17.54 -4.53 2.51
CA LEU A 39 18.10 -5.35 3.59
C LEU A 39 19.33 -4.72 4.25
N GLN A 40 20.10 -3.88 3.54
CA GLN A 40 21.27 -3.21 4.11
C GLN A 40 20.91 -2.24 5.25
N ALA A 41 19.65 -1.78 5.29
CA ALA A 41 19.15 -0.96 6.39
C ALA A 41 18.87 -1.76 7.67
N ASN A 42 19.01 -3.10 7.65
CA ASN A 42 18.69 -4.01 8.77
C ASN A 42 17.27 -3.81 9.36
N PRO A 43 16.21 -3.79 8.53
CA PRO A 43 14.86 -3.55 9.03
C PRO A 43 14.36 -4.70 9.91
N ALA A 44 13.46 -4.37 10.84
CA ALA A 44 12.71 -5.38 11.57
C ALA A 44 11.61 -6.01 10.68
N VAL A 45 11.03 -5.19 9.78
CA VAL A 45 10.03 -5.58 8.79
C VAL A 45 10.43 -5.05 7.40
N LEU A 46 10.48 -5.95 6.41
CA LEU A 46 10.67 -5.58 5.01
C LEU A 46 9.41 -5.93 4.20
N ALA A 47 8.70 -4.93 3.70
CA ALA A 47 7.62 -5.14 2.75
C ALA A 47 8.13 -5.05 1.31
N VAL A 48 7.62 -5.91 0.44
CA VAL A 48 8.00 -5.97 -0.97
C VAL A 48 6.76 -5.85 -1.83
N ASN A 49 6.77 -4.87 -2.72
CA ASN A 49 5.83 -4.79 -3.82
C ASN A 49 6.25 -5.76 -4.94
N LEU A 50 5.46 -6.81 -5.15
CA LEU A 50 5.66 -7.71 -6.29
C LEU A 50 5.06 -7.14 -7.58
N GLY A 51 4.14 -6.18 -7.50
CA GLY A 51 3.46 -5.59 -8.65
C GLY A 51 2.83 -6.64 -9.58
N SER A 52 2.29 -7.72 -9.02
CA SER A 52 1.92 -8.95 -9.71
C SER A 52 0.41 -9.10 -9.94
N ARG A 53 -0.43 -8.32 -9.25
CA ARG A 53 -1.89 -8.51 -9.23
C ARG A 53 -2.54 -8.61 -10.61
N GLU A 54 -2.18 -7.70 -11.51
CA GLU A 54 -2.78 -7.57 -12.85
C GLU A 54 -1.90 -8.18 -13.95
N LEU A 55 -0.84 -8.91 -13.58
CA LEU A 55 0.08 -9.55 -14.53
C LEU A 55 -0.35 -10.98 -14.85
N ASP A 56 0.37 -11.61 -15.78
CA ASP A 56 0.20 -13.04 -16.04
C ASP A 56 0.62 -13.89 -14.82
N VAL A 57 -0.11 -15.00 -14.61
CA VAL A 57 0.12 -15.96 -13.52
C VAL A 57 1.58 -16.41 -13.44
N ALA A 58 2.21 -16.69 -14.59
CA ALA A 58 3.61 -17.09 -14.65
C ALA A 58 4.55 -16.00 -14.12
N VAL A 59 4.28 -14.73 -14.45
CA VAL A 59 5.08 -13.59 -14.00
C VAL A 59 4.92 -13.37 -12.49
N ALA A 60 3.69 -13.50 -11.97
CA ALA A 60 3.43 -13.41 -10.52
C ALA A 60 4.23 -14.47 -9.72
N ARG A 61 4.22 -15.71 -10.21
CA ARG A 61 4.99 -16.82 -9.65
C ARG A 61 6.49 -16.58 -9.72
N ASP A 62 7.00 -16.12 -10.86
CA ASP A 62 8.43 -15.90 -11.07
C ASP A 62 8.95 -14.75 -10.19
N ARG A 63 8.20 -13.65 -10.06
CA ARG A 63 8.52 -12.56 -9.13
C ARG A 63 8.50 -13.01 -7.67
N THR A 64 7.53 -13.84 -7.28
CA THR A 64 7.48 -14.41 -5.94
C THR A 64 8.70 -15.29 -5.68
N THR A 65 9.08 -16.14 -6.63
CA THR A 65 10.27 -17.00 -6.54
C THR A 65 11.55 -16.17 -6.37
N ALA A 66 11.70 -15.12 -7.18
CA ALA A 66 12.85 -14.23 -7.10
C ALA A 66 12.93 -13.49 -5.76
N ALA A 67 11.79 -13.01 -5.24
CA ALA A 67 11.74 -12.37 -3.93
C ALA A 67 12.12 -13.33 -2.79
N LEU A 68 11.59 -14.56 -2.80
CA LEU A 68 11.93 -15.59 -1.82
C LEU A 68 13.44 -15.92 -1.81
N GLY A 69 14.06 -15.98 -2.99
CA GLY A 69 15.49 -16.22 -3.13
C GLY A 69 16.39 -15.08 -2.64
N ALA A 70 15.85 -13.87 -2.48
CA ALA A 70 16.60 -12.70 -2.03
C ALA A 70 16.62 -12.53 -0.49
N PHE A 71 15.73 -13.21 0.24
CA PHE A 71 15.66 -13.08 1.69
C PHE A 71 16.71 -13.95 2.41
N PRO A 72 17.20 -13.50 3.58
CA PRO A 72 18.03 -14.32 4.44
C PRO A 72 17.32 -15.61 4.88
N PRO A 73 18.07 -16.70 5.17
CA PRO A 73 17.51 -17.89 5.80
C PRO A 73 16.77 -17.58 7.10
N ALA A 74 15.72 -18.36 7.43
CA ALA A 74 14.89 -18.19 8.62
C ALA A 74 14.08 -16.87 8.70
N THR A 75 13.90 -16.17 7.58
CA THR A 75 12.97 -15.03 7.49
C THR A 75 11.53 -15.50 7.69
N ARG A 76 10.79 -14.88 8.62
CA ARG A 76 9.36 -15.15 8.80
C ARG A 76 8.59 -14.51 7.65
N LEU A 77 7.71 -15.27 6.99
CA LEU A 77 6.98 -14.81 5.82
C LEU A 77 5.53 -14.43 6.17
N PHE A 78 5.11 -13.28 5.66
CA PHE A 78 3.73 -12.85 5.58
C PHE A 78 3.39 -12.64 4.10
N LYS A 79 2.46 -13.43 3.57
CA LYS A 79 1.88 -13.19 2.26
C LYS A 79 0.70 -12.24 2.37
N LYS A 80 0.88 -11.00 1.92
CA LYS A 80 -0.19 -10.01 1.84
C LYS A 80 -1.03 -10.26 0.60
N ILE A 81 -2.33 -10.44 0.80
CA ILE A 81 -3.35 -10.63 -0.23
C ILE A 81 -4.40 -9.53 -0.19
N ASP A 82 -5.15 -9.34 -1.29
CA ASP A 82 -6.31 -8.45 -1.29
C ASP A 82 -7.42 -8.99 -0.37
N SER A 83 -8.11 -8.09 0.34
CA SER A 83 -9.20 -8.48 1.26
C SER A 83 -10.45 -9.01 0.55
N ARG A 84 -10.53 -8.82 -0.78
CA ARG A 84 -11.54 -9.43 -1.65
C ARG A 84 -10.97 -10.57 -2.50
N LEU A 85 -9.81 -11.10 -2.12
CA LEU A 85 -9.15 -12.26 -2.72
C LEU A 85 -8.83 -12.13 -4.21
N LYS A 86 -8.59 -10.89 -4.68
CA LYS A 86 -8.07 -10.64 -6.03
C LYS A 86 -6.60 -11.04 -6.15
N GLY A 87 -6.16 -11.29 -7.38
CA GLY A 87 -4.78 -11.63 -7.72
C GLY A 87 -4.51 -13.13 -7.73
N HIS A 88 -3.23 -13.49 -7.90
CA HIS A 88 -2.80 -14.86 -8.20
C HIS A 88 -2.42 -15.67 -6.95
N ILE A 89 -3.29 -15.65 -5.94
CA ILE A 89 -2.98 -16.17 -4.59
C ILE A 89 -2.42 -17.60 -4.63
N ALA A 90 -3.13 -18.55 -5.26
CA ALA A 90 -2.66 -19.94 -5.34
C ALA A 90 -1.32 -20.07 -6.08
N ALA A 91 -1.13 -19.35 -7.19
CA ALA A 91 0.10 -19.45 -7.98
C ALA A 91 1.32 -18.82 -7.28
N GLU A 92 1.12 -17.80 -6.46
CA GLU A 92 2.18 -17.25 -5.60
C GLU A 92 2.49 -18.20 -4.44
N LEU A 93 1.47 -18.85 -3.86
CA LEU A 93 1.64 -19.88 -2.83
C LEU A 93 2.30 -21.16 -3.35
N ASP A 94 2.19 -21.47 -4.65
CA ASP A 94 2.79 -22.65 -5.27
C ASP A 94 4.32 -22.70 -5.10
N VAL A 95 4.97 -21.53 -5.01
CA VAL A 95 6.43 -21.41 -4.87
C VAL A 95 6.87 -21.08 -3.44
N MET A 96 5.93 -20.87 -2.52
CA MET A 96 6.22 -20.68 -1.11
C MET A 96 6.31 -22.05 -0.41
N LEU A 97 7.45 -22.34 0.21
CA LEU A 97 7.63 -23.55 1.00
C LEU A 97 7.10 -23.31 2.43
N PHE A 98 6.00 -23.96 2.78
CA PHE A 98 5.39 -23.90 4.10
C PHE A 98 4.75 -25.25 4.47
N LYS A 99 4.72 -25.60 5.75
CA LYS A 99 4.04 -26.80 6.26
C LYS A 99 2.60 -26.50 6.61
N SER A 100 2.34 -25.31 7.14
CA SER A 100 1.04 -24.93 7.67
C SER A 100 0.90 -23.41 7.76
N ALA A 101 -0.24 -22.90 7.28
CA ALA A 101 -0.48 -21.47 7.19
C ALA A 101 -1.73 -21.03 7.98
N LEU A 102 -1.64 -19.88 8.66
CA LEU A 102 -2.83 -19.13 9.08
C LEU A 102 -3.28 -18.26 7.90
N VAL A 103 -4.52 -18.41 7.47
CA VAL A 103 -5.11 -17.61 6.39
C VAL A 103 -6.26 -16.76 6.93
N ALA A 104 -6.00 -15.47 7.12
CA ALA A 104 -6.93 -14.51 7.71
C ALA A 104 -7.03 -13.22 6.87
N PRO A 105 -7.87 -13.21 5.81
CA PRO A 105 -8.04 -12.05 4.92
C PRO A 105 -8.98 -10.95 5.46
N ALA A 106 -9.58 -11.13 6.64
CA ALA A 106 -10.53 -10.19 7.22
C ALA A 106 -9.90 -8.80 7.48
N ILE A 107 -10.73 -7.76 7.35
CA ILE A 107 -10.43 -6.39 7.81
C ILE A 107 -11.70 -5.88 8.53
N PRO A 108 -11.94 -6.30 9.79
CA PRO A 108 -13.18 -5.97 10.49
C PRO A 108 -13.45 -4.47 10.59
N SER A 109 -12.41 -3.66 10.75
CA SER A 109 -12.50 -2.19 10.77
C SER A 109 -13.02 -1.57 9.47
N PHE A 110 -12.91 -2.27 8.33
CA PHE A 110 -13.47 -1.87 7.04
C PHE A 110 -14.78 -2.62 6.73
N GLY A 111 -15.36 -3.32 7.70
CA GLY A 111 -16.56 -4.12 7.52
C GLY A 111 -16.34 -5.35 6.64
N ARG A 112 -15.12 -5.88 6.56
CA ARG A 112 -14.81 -7.16 5.91
C ARG A 112 -14.56 -8.25 6.96
N ILE A 113 -15.37 -9.29 6.93
CA ILE A 113 -15.30 -10.42 7.86
C ILE A 113 -15.08 -11.74 7.12
N VAL A 114 -14.68 -12.77 7.86
CA VAL A 114 -14.64 -14.16 7.40
C VAL A 114 -15.63 -14.97 8.21
N GLN A 115 -16.50 -15.70 7.53
CA GLN A 115 -17.43 -16.62 8.19
C GLN A 115 -17.65 -17.84 7.29
N ASN A 116 -17.61 -19.04 7.88
CA ASN A 116 -17.76 -20.32 7.19
C ASN A 116 -16.76 -20.51 6.02
N GLY A 117 -15.54 -19.99 6.17
CA GLY A 117 -14.50 -20.07 5.12
C GLY A 117 -14.72 -19.13 3.93
N GLU A 118 -15.63 -18.16 4.04
CA GLU A 118 -15.93 -17.18 3.00
C GLU A 118 -15.70 -15.74 3.49
N VAL A 119 -15.26 -14.86 2.60
CA VAL A 119 -15.12 -13.43 2.89
C VAL A 119 -16.46 -12.72 2.62
N GLN A 120 -17.01 -12.02 3.62
CA GLN A 120 -18.31 -11.30 3.55
C GLN A 120 -18.27 -9.85 4.09
N GLY A 121 -19.26 -9.00 3.73
CA GLY A 121 -19.39 -7.61 4.22
C GLY A 121 -19.26 -6.48 3.17
N PHE A 122 -18.59 -5.36 3.52
CA PHE A 122 -18.43 -4.17 2.67
C PHE A 122 -17.77 -4.43 1.30
N GLY A 123 -18.34 -3.97 0.20
CA GLY A 123 -17.70 -4.05 -1.12
C GLY A 123 -17.60 -5.46 -1.75
N ILE A 124 -18.31 -6.45 -1.22
CA ILE A 124 -18.48 -7.78 -1.83
C ILE A 124 -19.97 -8.06 -1.99
N THR A 125 -20.38 -8.33 -3.22
CA THR A 125 -21.78 -8.58 -3.59
C THR A 125 -22.23 -10.00 -3.25
N SER A 126 -21.32 -10.97 -3.34
CA SER A 126 -21.55 -12.38 -3.03
C SER A 126 -20.35 -12.94 -2.26
N PRO A 127 -20.55 -13.74 -1.20
CA PRO A 127 -19.46 -14.34 -0.43
C PRO A 127 -18.39 -14.98 -1.34
N ILE A 128 -17.12 -14.77 -1.01
CA ILE A 128 -15.99 -15.30 -1.80
C ILE A 128 -15.35 -16.45 -1.04
N SER A 129 -15.33 -17.63 -1.66
CA SER A 129 -14.77 -18.86 -1.09
C SER A 129 -13.25 -18.81 -1.00
N ILE A 130 -12.72 -18.85 0.22
CA ILE A 130 -11.26 -18.88 0.46
C ILE A 130 -10.68 -20.21 -0.04
N ARG A 131 -11.44 -21.31 0.06
CA ARG A 131 -11.05 -22.63 -0.45
C ARG A 131 -10.78 -22.60 -1.95
N GLU A 132 -11.66 -21.96 -2.73
CA GLU A 132 -11.50 -21.85 -4.18
C GLU A 132 -10.25 -21.02 -4.53
N CYS A 133 -10.02 -19.92 -3.82
CA CYS A 133 -8.84 -19.07 -4.03
C CYS A 133 -7.51 -19.74 -3.66
N LEU A 134 -7.49 -20.58 -2.61
CA LEU A 134 -6.29 -21.31 -2.17
C LEU A 134 -6.05 -22.61 -2.95
N GLY A 135 -7.09 -23.21 -3.53
CA GLY A 135 -6.99 -24.51 -4.19
C GLY A 135 -6.38 -25.58 -3.29
N ARG A 136 -5.35 -26.29 -3.78
CA ARG A 136 -4.63 -27.35 -3.05
C ARG A 136 -4.00 -26.88 -1.74
N HIS A 137 -3.72 -25.59 -1.60
CA HIS A 137 -3.09 -25.05 -0.38
C HIS A 137 -4.03 -25.09 0.83
N MET A 138 -5.34 -25.27 0.62
CA MET A 138 -6.32 -25.41 1.69
C MET A 138 -6.01 -26.59 2.63
N GLU A 139 -5.37 -27.66 2.14
CA GLU A 139 -4.99 -28.83 2.97
C GLU A 139 -3.98 -28.49 4.07
N ARG A 140 -3.24 -27.39 3.91
CA ARG A 140 -2.24 -26.88 4.86
C ARG A 140 -2.68 -25.57 5.49
N ALA A 141 -3.90 -25.10 5.25
CA ALA A 141 -4.38 -23.80 5.71
C ALA A 141 -5.37 -23.95 6.87
N THR A 142 -5.21 -23.11 7.88
CA THR A 142 -6.25 -22.85 8.88
C THR A 142 -6.90 -21.51 8.54
N VAL A 143 -8.20 -21.53 8.28
CA VAL A 143 -9.01 -20.35 7.93
C VAL A 143 -10.03 -20.15 9.05
N PRO A 144 -9.75 -19.28 10.03
CA PRO A 144 -10.70 -19.04 11.10
C PRO A 144 -11.83 -18.12 10.69
N ASP A 145 -12.98 -18.28 11.36
CA ASP A 145 -13.99 -17.24 11.38
C ASP A 145 -13.41 -16.00 12.10
N THR A 146 -13.70 -14.83 11.56
CA THR A 146 -13.15 -13.56 12.05
C THR A 146 -14.17 -12.47 11.80
N LEU A 147 -14.80 -12.04 12.89
CA LEU A 147 -15.84 -11.03 12.89
C LEU A 147 -15.36 -9.70 13.49
N ALA A 148 -14.34 -9.76 14.36
CA ALA A 148 -13.75 -8.63 15.05
C ALA A 148 -12.21 -8.65 14.98
N GLN A 149 -11.59 -7.51 15.28
CA GLN A 149 -10.13 -7.39 15.32
C GLN A 149 -9.52 -8.25 16.44
N ASP A 150 -10.24 -8.43 17.56
CA ASP A 150 -9.78 -9.25 18.68
C ASP A 150 -9.64 -10.73 18.30
N ASP A 151 -10.51 -11.24 17.42
CA ASP A 151 -10.39 -12.60 16.88
C ASP A 151 -9.03 -12.79 16.18
N LEU A 152 -8.58 -11.79 15.40
CA LEU A 152 -7.28 -11.84 14.72
C LEU A 152 -6.13 -11.86 15.72
N CYS A 153 -6.22 -11.07 16.79
CA CYS A 153 -5.22 -11.07 17.87
C CYS A 153 -5.11 -12.44 18.54
N GLU A 154 -6.24 -13.10 18.82
CA GLU A 154 -6.27 -14.46 19.37
C GLU A 154 -5.66 -15.50 18.41
N TRP A 155 -5.96 -15.39 17.12
CA TRP A 155 -5.42 -16.29 16.11
C TRP A 155 -3.93 -16.09 15.84
N VAL A 156 -3.38 -14.88 15.99
CA VAL A 156 -1.93 -14.65 15.94
C VAL A 156 -1.23 -15.38 17.10
N VAL A 157 -1.76 -15.30 18.32
CA VAL A 157 -1.19 -16.03 19.48
C VAL A 157 -1.29 -17.54 19.28
N THR A 158 -2.45 -18.01 18.80
CA THR A 158 -2.68 -19.44 18.49
C THR A 158 -1.73 -19.93 17.40
N SER A 159 -1.50 -19.10 16.38
CA SER A 159 -0.59 -19.36 15.27
C SER A 159 0.85 -19.55 15.73
N ASP A 160 1.34 -18.67 16.60
CA ASP A 160 2.68 -18.76 17.17
C ASP A 160 2.82 -20.01 18.06
N ALA A 161 1.81 -20.33 18.87
CA ALA A 161 1.80 -21.53 19.70
C ALA A 161 1.75 -22.84 18.89
N ALA A 162 1.01 -22.83 17.78
CA ALA A 162 0.89 -23.98 16.86
C ALA A 162 2.11 -24.13 15.92
N GLY A 163 2.96 -23.10 15.82
CA GLY A 163 4.14 -23.09 14.97
C GLY A 163 3.82 -22.96 13.47
N PHE A 164 2.79 -22.20 13.10
CA PHE A 164 2.54 -21.90 11.68
C PHE A 164 3.74 -21.16 11.07
N ASP A 165 4.22 -21.64 9.93
CA ASP A 165 5.42 -21.14 9.27
C ASP A 165 5.12 -20.13 8.15
N LEU A 166 3.84 -19.93 7.83
CA LEU A 166 3.37 -18.89 6.91
C LEU A 166 2.12 -18.18 7.45
N LEU A 167 2.12 -16.86 7.34
CA LEU A 167 0.93 -16.04 7.53
C LEU A 167 0.42 -15.58 6.16
N VAL A 168 -0.87 -15.68 5.90
CA VAL A 168 -1.52 -15.20 4.68
C VAL A 168 -2.70 -14.33 5.09
N GLY A 169 -2.73 -13.07 4.68
CA GLY A 169 -3.82 -12.21 5.10
C GLY A 169 -3.79 -10.80 4.55
N ALA A 170 -4.70 -9.99 5.04
CA ALA A 170 -4.82 -8.58 4.69
C ALA A 170 -4.37 -7.69 5.87
N ARG A 171 -4.79 -6.42 5.86
CA ARG A 171 -4.43 -5.43 6.90
C ARG A 171 -4.74 -5.89 8.32
N GLY A 172 -5.90 -6.51 8.54
CA GLY A 172 -6.34 -6.92 9.88
C GLY A 172 -5.34 -7.87 10.54
N LEU A 173 -4.82 -8.84 9.80
CA LEU A 173 -3.81 -9.77 10.29
C LEU A 173 -2.47 -9.07 10.55
N ALA A 174 -2.08 -8.13 9.70
CA ALA A 174 -0.89 -7.32 9.91
C ALA A 174 -1.00 -6.46 11.18
N GLU A 175 -2.16 -5.87 11.45
CA GLU A 175 -2.44 -5.10 12.67
C GLU A 175 -2.30 -5.97 13.93
N ALA A 176 -2.93 -7.15 13.94
CA ALA A 176 -2.84 -8.11 15.04
C ALA A 176 -1.41 -8.61 15.28
N LEU A 177 -0.67 -8.86 14.19
CA LEU A 177 0.73 -9.27 14.26
C LEU A 177 1.62 -8.15 14.80
N ALA A 178 1.43 -6.91 14.34
CA ALA A 178 2.17 -5.75 14.84
C ALA A 178 1.89 -5.51 16.33
N ASP A 179 0.64 -5.65 16.78
CA ASP A 179 0.27 -5.54 18.19
C ASP A 179 1.04 -6.56 19.05
N THR A 180 1.09 -7.82 18.61
CA THR A 180 1.82 -8.89 19.31
C THR A 180 3.33 -8.65 19.31
N MET A 181 3.91 -8.27 18.17
CA MET A 181 5.35 -8.09 18.00
C MET A 181 5.94 -6.89 18.75
N THR A 182 5.09 -5.99 19.25
CA THR A 182 5.50 -4.74 19.91
C THR A 182 5.00 -4.65 21.34
N ASP A 183 4.63 -5.78 21.94
CA ASP A 183 4.06 -5.84 23.29
C ASP A 183 2.87 -4.87 23.47
N ARG A 184 2.03 -4.79 22.44
CA ARG A 184 0.82 -3.95 22.37
C ARG A 184 1.10 -2.45 22.47
N ALA A 185 2.21 -2.01 21.87
CA ALA A 185 2.52 -0.60 21.76
C ALA A 185 1.38 0.14 21.02
N SER A 186 1.03 1.34 21.50
CA SER A 186 0.00 2.15 20.85
C SER A 186 0.48 2.66 19.50
N ALA A 187 -0.33 2.45 18.46
CA ALA A 187 -0.09 3.00 17.14
C ALA A 187 -0.15 4.55 17.17
N ARG A 188 0.77 5.20 16.47
CA ARG A 188 0.82 6.66 16.30
C ARG A 188 0.78 7.03 14.83
N LEU A 189 0.05 8.08 14.50
CA LEU A 189 0.10 8.66 13.17
C LEU A 189 1.45 9.36 12.97
N ALA A 190 2.01 9.22 11.77
CA ALA A 190 3.21 9.90 11.34
C ALA A 190 2.92 11.39 11.14
N GLU A 191 3.81 12.24 11.65
CA GLU A 191 3.72 13.68 11.51
C GLU A 191 4.14 14.12 10.11
N LEU A 192 3.39 15.06 9.54
CA LEU A 192 3.72 15.66 8.24
C LEU A 192 4.71 16.81 8.43
N PRO A 193 5.76 16.91 7.59
CA PRO A 193 6.58 18.10 7.58
C PRO A 193 5.76 19.26 7.03
N GLN A 194 5.89 20.43 7.65
CA GLN A 194 5.34 21.65 7.11
C GLN A 194 6.06 22.04 5.81
N GLY A 195 5.37 22.80 4.97
CA GLY A 195 5.96 23.38 3.77
C GLY A 195 5.18 23.05 2.50
N THR A 196 5.88 23.22 1.38
CA THR A 196 5.29 23.12 0.05
C THR A 196 5.01 21.67 -0.33
N ALA A 197 3.80 21.42 -0.84
CA ALA A 197 3.38 20.10 -1.26
C ALA A 197 2.92 20.03 -2.72
N LEU A 198 3.25 18.90 -3.36
CA LEU A 198 2.74 18.51 -4.67
C LEU A 198 1.78 17.33 -4.52
N PHE A 199 0.53 17.51 -4.93
CA PHE A 199 -0.48 16.45 -4.97
C PHE A 199 -0.61 15.96 -6.41
N VAL A 200 -0.16 14.75 -6.68
CA VAL A 200 -0.24 14.10 -8.00
C VAL A 200 -1.44 13.16 -8.01
N VAL A 201 -2.45 13.53 -8.79
CA VAL A 201 -3.75 12.87 -8.82
C VAL A 201 -3.95 12.13 -10.13
N GLY A 202 -3.68 10.82 -10.15
CA GLY A 202 -3.90 9.99 -11.35
C GLY A 202 -5.18 9.13 -11.30
N SER A 203 -5.76 8.95 -10.11
CA SER A 203 -7.00 8.19 -9.96
C SER A 203 -8.23 8.96 -10.46
N HIS A 204 -9.09 8.25 -11.20
CA HIS A 204 -10.41 8.72 -11.65
C HIS A 204 -11.54 8.23 -10.75
N ASP A 205 -11.22 7.69 -9.57
CA ASP A 205 -12.23 7.22 -8.64
C ASP A 205 -13.12 8.39 -8.18
N PRO A 206 -14.46 8.23 -8.15
CA PRO A 206 -15.38 9.29 -7.75
C PRO A 206 -15.01 9.96 -6.42
N ILE A 207 -14.53 9.21 -5.42
CA ILE A 207 -14.16 9.81 -4.13
C ILE A 207 -12.92 10.71 -4.25
N THR A 208 -11.96 10.36 -5.13
CA THR A 208 -10.77 11.19 -5.37
C THR A 208 -11.14 12.48 -6.08
N ILE A 209 -12.12 12.46 -7.00
CA ILE A 209 -12.61 13.66 -7.67
C ILE A 209 -13.22 14.62 -6.64
N VAL A 210 -14.13 14.12 -5.80
CA VAL A 210 -14.74 14.91 -4.72
C VAL A 210 -13.67 15.47 -3.78
N GLN A 211 -12.67 14.67 -3.39
CA GLN A 211 -11.58 15.13 -2.53
C GLN A 211 -10.78 16.30 -3.12
N VAL A 212 -10.55 16.31 -4.45
CA VAL A 212 -9.88 17.43 -5.12
C VAL A 212 -10.78 18.66 -5.17
N GLU A 213 -12.07 18.48 -5.43
CA GLU A 213 -13.06 19.58 -5.43
C GLU A 213 -13.15 20.25 -4.06
N GLU A 214 -13.29 19.46 -2.99
CA GLU A 214 -13.31 19.94 -1.60
C GLU A 214 -12.02 20.69 -1.24
N LEU A 215 -10.86 20.15 -1.63
CA LEU A 215 -9.56 20.81 -1.42
C LEU A 215 -9.51 22.19 -2.11
N ARG A 216 -9.96 22.26 -3.36
CA ARG A 216 -9.98 23.52 -4.14
C ARG A 216 -11.00 24.52 -3.62
N GLY A 217 -12.07 24.05 -2.96
CA GLY A 217 -13.03 24.91 -2.28
C GLY A 217 -12.52 25.49 -0.95
N ALA A 218 -11.66 24.75 -0.25
CA ALA A 218 -11.17 25.11 1.07
C ALA A 218 -9.80 25.82 1.09
N PHE A 219 -8.97 25.64 0.06
CA PHE A 219 -7.60 26.16 -0.01
C PHE A 219 -7.32 26.86 -1.34
N ASP A 220 -6.49 27.91 -1.29
CA ASP A 220 -5.87 28.48 -2.50
C ASP A 220 -4.81 27.49 -3.03
N VAL A 221 -5.16 26.82 -4.12
CA VAL A 221 -4.40 25.72 -4.73
C VAL A 221 -4.02 26.08 -6.14
N ASP A 222 -2.73 25.94 -6.48
CA ASP A 222 -2.31 25.98 -7.88
C ASP A 222 -2.72 24.67 -8.56
N TYR A 223 -3.85 24.70 -9.27
CA TYR A 223 -4.42 23.53 -9.93
C TYR A 223 -3.98 23.45 -11.39
N LEU A 224 -3.44 22.30 -11.77
CA LEU A 224 -2.97 21.97 -13.10
C LEU A 224 -3.67 20.71 -13.61
N ALA A 225 -4.50 20.87 -14.63
CA ALA A 225 -5.03 19.73 -15.37
C ALA A 225 -3.94 19.13 -16.27
N ALA A 226 -3.87 17.81 -16.30
CA ALA A 226 -2.95 17.03 -17.14
C ALA A 226 -3.74 16.09 -18.08
N PRO A 227 -4.22 16.59 -19.23
CA PRO A 227 -4.93 15.76 -20.22
C PRO A 227 -4.11 14.53 -20.61
N ASN A 228 -4.64 13.33 -20.33
CA ASN A 228 -3.95 12.04 -20.51
C ASN A 228 -2.53 12.02 -19.88
N GLY A 229 -2.36 12.69 -18.74
CA GLY A 229 -1.11 12.76 -17.99
C GLY A 229 -0.11 13.78 -18.52
N LYS A 230 -0.46 14.61 -19.52
CA LYS A 230 0.45 15.63 -20.06
C LYS A 230 0.13 17.01 -19.50
N VAL A 231 1.14 17.72 -19.00
CA VAL A 231 1.02 19.13 -18.60
C VAL A 231 1.53 20.01 -19.74
N LEU A 232 0.81 21.10 -20.06
CA LEU A 232 1.16 22.00 -21.16
C LEU A 232 2.47 22.75 -20.92
N GLU A 233 2.70 23.21 -19.68
CA GLU A 233 3.93 23.90 -19.28
C GLU A 233 4.37 23.40 -17.91
N THR A 234 5.57 22.83 -17.85
CA THR A 234 6.22 22.49 -16.58
C THR A 234 6.83 23.73 -15.97
N ARG A 235 6.51 24.01 -14.71
CA ARG A 235 7.03 25.16 -13.95
C ARG A 235 7.41 24.75 -12.53
N PRO A 236 8.39 25.44 -11.91
CA PRO A 236 8.69 25.25 -10.49
C PRO A 236 7.46 25.53 -9.62
N ILE A 237 7.31 24.75 -8.55
CA ILE A 237 6.23 24.88 -7.59
C ILE A 237 6.55 26.05 -6.64
N ASN A 238 5.70 27.08 -6.70
CA ASN A 238 5.82 28.29 -5.88
C ASN A 238 4.63 28.48 -4.92
N ALA A 239 3.50 27.83 -5.19
CA ALA A 239 2.36 27.79 -4.28
C ALA A 239 2.62 26.80 -3.15
N MET A 240 1.98 27.01 -2.00
CA MET A 240 2.08 26.08 -0.87
C MET A 240 1.52 24.70 -1.21
N ILE A 241 0.46 24.65 -2.01
CA ILE A 241 -0.14 23.41 -2.50
C ILE A 241 -0.34 23.54 -4.00
N THR A 242 0.28 22.62 -4.74
CA THR A 242 0.03 22.43 -6.17
C THR A 242 -0.63 21.08 -6.39
N VAL A 243 -1.71 21.04 -7.16
CA VAL A 243 -2.39 19.81 -7.56
C VAL A 243 -2.19 19.61 -9.05
N VAL A 244 -1.58 18.49 -9.44
CA VAL A 244 -1.53 18.05 -10.84
C VAL A 244 -2.45 16.85 -10.99
N GLN A 245 -3.55 17.02 -11.72
CA GLN A 245 -4.57 15.98 -11.87
C GLN A 245 -4.63 15.48 -13.32
N ALA A 246 -4.48 14.17 -13.51
CA ALA A 246 -4.81 13.53 -14.77
C ALA A 246 -6.30 13.70 -15.06
N VAL A 247 -6.61 14.23 -16.22
CA VAL A 247 -7.97 14.37 -16.73
C VAL A 247 -8.07 13.72 -18.10
N GLN A 248 -9.28 13.38 -18.50
CA GLN A 248 -9.57 12.88 -19.84
C GLN A 248 -9.08 13.88 -20.90
N GLY A 249 -8.19 13.44 -21.78
CA GLY A 249 -7.80 14.20 -22.97
C GLY A 249 -8.78 14.03 -24.13
N GLU A 250 -8.41 14.58 -25.29
CA GLU A 250 -9.24 14.53 -26.52
C GLU A 250 -9.65 13.10 -26.90
N PHE A 251 -8.76 12.13 -26.68
CA PHE A 251 -8.99 10.71 -26.93
C PHE A 251 -8.75 9.87 -25.67
N PRO A 252 -9.48 8.77 -25.47
CA PRO A 252 -9.16 7.78 -24.44
C PRO A 252 -7.73 7.28 -24.56
N ALA A 253 -7.04 7.14 -23.44
CA ALA A 253 -5.69 6.61 -23.36
C ALA A 253 -5.64 5.46 -22.35
N ASP A 254 -4.67 4.57 -22.53
CA ASP A 254 -4.43 3.48 -21.59
C ASP A 254 -4.05 4.03 -20.19
N PRO A 255 -4.66 3.55 -19.10
CA PRO A 255 -4.41 4.08 -17.74
C PRO A 255 -2.95 4.01 -17.28
N LEU A 256 -2.19 2.99 -17.71
CA LEU A 256 -0.76 2.88 -17.38
C LEU A 256 0.06 3.90 -18.16
N GLN A 257 -0.28 4.12 -19.44
CA GLN A 257 0.33 5.20 -20.23
C GLN A 257 0.06 6.57 -19.63
N VAL A 258 -1.16 6.83 -19.15
CA VAL A 258 -1.52 8.08 -18.46
C VAL A 258 -0.67 8.24 -17.18
N SER A 259 -0.52 7.19 -16.37
CA SER A 259 0.30 7.24 -15.15
C SER A 259 1.77 7.55 -15.44
N ARG A 260 2.34 6.93 -16.49
CA ARG A 260 3.72 7.19 -16.94
C ARG A 260 3.90 8.59 -17.52
N ALA A 261 2.93 9.06 -18.31
CA ALA A 261 2.96 10.43 -18.83
C ALA A 261 2.90 11.45 -17.70
N LEU A 262 2.01 11.21 -16.72
CA LEU A 262 1.88 12.05 -15.54
C LEU A 262 3.18 12.10 -14.74
N ALA A 263 3.81 10.94 -14.49
CA ALA A 263 5.11 10.86 -13.83
C ALA A 263 6.17 11.72 -14.53
N LYS A 264 6.34 11.57 -15.85
CA LYS A 264 7.28 12.36 -16.65
C LYS A 264 7.00 13.86 -16.62
N ALA A 265 5.73 14.25 -16.50
CA ALA A 265 5.35 15.65 -16.40
C ALA A 265 5.65 16.25 -15.02
N VAL A 266 5.42 15.49 -13.94
CA VAL A 266 5.50 16.02 -12.57
C VAL A 266 6.89 15.92 -11.95
N VAL A 267 7.69 14.90 -12.29
CA VAL A 267 9.03 14.72 -11.69
C VAL A 267 9.95 15.94 -11.93
N PRO A 268 10.00 16.54 -13.13
CA PRO A 268 10.74 17.80 -13.33
C PRO A 268 10.24 18.99 -12.50
N MET A 269 8.99 18.94 -12.02
CA MET A 269 8.40 19.98 -11.17
C MET A 269 8.75 19.80 -9.68
N VAL A 270 9.19 18.60 -9.27
CA VAL A 270 9.64 18.33 -7.90
C VAL A 270 10.97 19.05 -7.68
N SER A 271 10.87 20.26 -7.14
CA SER A 271 12.03 21.09 -6.81
C SER A 271 12.51 20.81 -5.38
N LYS A 272 13.69 21.35 -5.01
CA LYS A 272 14.22 21.28 -3.64
C LYS A 272 13.32 21.94 -2.59
N THR A 273 12.34 22.75 -2.99
CA THR A 273 11.40 23.41 -2.06
C THR A 273 10.20 22.55 -1.70
N VAL A 274 9.90 21.50 -2.48
CA VAL A 274 8.82 20.57 -2.17
C VAL A 274 9.28 19.70 -1.02
N SER A 275 8.55 19.75 0.10
CA SER A 275 8.80 18.88 1.26
C SER A 275 7.93 17.61 1.20
N THR A 276 6.73 17.72 0.61
CA THR A 276 5.74 16.64 0.60
C THR A 276 5.22 16.35 -0.81
N LEU A 277 5.21 15.06 -1.17
CA LEU A 277 4.63 14.53 -2.40
C LEU A 277 3.48 13.58 -2.03
N LEU A 278 2.25 13.95 -2.38
CA LEU A 278 1.09 13.08 -2.21
C LEU A 278 0.74 12.43 -3.55
N LEU A 279 0.71 11.11 -3.60
CA LEU A 279 0.43 10.31 -4.79
C LEU A 279 -0.88 9.56 -4.58
N THR A 280 -1.89 9.82 -5.41
CA THR A 280 -3.16 9.07 -5.38
C THR A 280 -3.35 8.19 -6.61
N GLY A 281 -3.56 6.90 -6.34
CA GLY A 281 -3.59 5.81 -7.32
C GLY A 281 -2.30 4.99 -7.30
N GLY A 282 -2.42 3.66 -7.23
CA GLY A 282 -1.27 2.74 -7.14
C GLY A 282 -0.32 2.86 -8.33
N ALA A 283 -0.84 2.75 -9.55
CA ALA A 283 -0.06 2.87 -10.77
C ALA A 283 0.60 4.26 -10.92
N THR A 284 -0.04 5.31 -10.44
CA THR A 284 0.53 6.66 -10.42
C THR A 284 1.66 6.77 -9.41
N ALA A 285 1.48 6.23 -8.21
CA ALA A 285 2.53 6.22 -7.20
C ALA A 285 3.77 5.46 -7.68
N GLU A 286 3.57 4.26 -8.25
CA GLU A 286 4.64 3.45 -8.84
C GLU A 286 5.37 4.19 -9.97
N ALA A 287 4.64 4.75 -10.93
CA ALA A 287 5.23 5.45 -12.07
C ALA A 287 6.04 6.70 -11.65
N VAL A 288 5.54 7.48 -10.67
CA VAL A 288 6.26 8.65 -10.17
C VAL A 288 7.53 8.25 -9.45
N MET A 289 7.48 7.22 -8.59
CA MET A 289 8.66 6.76 -7.86
C MET A 289 9.71 6.14 -8.79
N GLU A 290 9.29 5.37 -9.80
CA GLU A 290 10.16 4.85 -10.85
C GLU A 290 10.88 5.97 -11.60
N GLU A 291 10.15 7.01 -12.04
CA GLU A 291 10.71 8.16 -12.75
C GLU A 291 11.66 8.99 -11.86
N MET A 292 11.42 9.02 -10.54
CA MET A 292 12.34 9.64 -9.57
C MET A 292 13.57 8.78 -9.23
N GLY A 293 13.64 7.52 -9.71
CA GLY A 293 14.69 6.57 -9.34
C GLY A 293 14.59 6.09 -7.89
N ILE A 294 13.42 6.21 -7.26
CA ILE A 294 13.17 5.69 -5.91
C ILE A 294 12.77 4.23 -6.05
N ASN A 295 13.61 3.33 -5.53
CA ASN A 295 13.40 1.87 -5.59
C ASN A 295 13.02 1.27 -4.23
N ARG A 296 13.16 2.05 -3.15
CA ARG A 296 12.75 1.71 -1.78
C ARG A 296 12.53 2.97 -0.98
N PHE A 297 11.89 2.83 0.18
CA PHE A 297 11.82 3.88 1.17
C PHE A 297 11.60 3.35 2.59
N ARG A 298 11.91 4.20 3.55
CA ARG A 298 11.57 3.96 4.95
C ARG A 298 10.14 4.39 5.22
N LEU A 299 9.31 3.48 5.71
CA LEU A 299 7.94 3.77 6.09
C LEU A 299 7.89 4.32 7.52
N ALA A 300 7.21 5.45 7.71
CA ALA A 300 7.01 6.07 9.02
C ALA A 300 5.69 5.65 9.67
N GLY A 301 4.76 5.07 8.90
CA GLY A 301 3.43 4.68 9.35
C GLY A 301 2.38 5.31 8.47
N GLU A 302 1.33 5.85 9.08
CA GLU A 302 0.24 6.52 8.37
C GLU A 302 0.07 7.93 8.89
N CYS A 303 -0.14 8.91 8.01
CA CYS A 303 -0.46 10.28 8.43
C CYS A 303 -1.97 10.49 8.66
N LEU A 304 -2.79 9.67 8.01
CA LEU A 304 -4.21 9.48 8.23
C LEU A 304 -4.51 8.00 8.02
N PRO A 305 -5.55 7.41 8.65
CA PRO A 305 -5.88 6.01 8.43
C PRO A 305 -5.92 5.67 6.94
N GLY A 306 -5.17 4.66 6.49
CA GLY A 306 -5.05 4.22 5.09
C GLY A 306 -4.17 5.08 4.15
N LEU A 307 -3.51 6.12 4.66
CA LEU A 307 -2.56 6.95 3.92
C LEU A 307 -1.13 6.72 4.44
N GLY A 308 -0.41 5.80 3.80
CA GLY A 308 0.96 5.48 4.14
C GLY A 308 1.89 6.66 3.90
N LEU A 309 2.72 6.99 4.89
CA LEU A 309 3.73 8.05 4.86
C LEU A 309 5.13 7.43 4.91
N ALA A 310 5.97 7.79 3.94
CA ALA A 310 7.33 7.32 3.83
C ALA A 310 8.31 8.46 3.56
N HIS A 311 9.60 8.22 3.82
CA HIS A 311 10.67 9.17 3.51
C HIS A 311 11.66 8.59 2.50
N ALA A 312 11.95 9.35 1.43
CA ALA A 312 12.98 9.02 0.46
C ALA A 312 13.59 10.28 -0.16
N GLY A 313 14.92 10.33 -0.30
CA GLY A 313 15.60 11.45 -0.95
C GLY A 313 15.37 12.82 -0.31
N GLY A 314 15.03 12.88 0.99
CA GLY A 314 14.67 14.11 1.69
C GLY A 314 13.21 14.56 1.50
N LEU A 315 12.40 13.78 0.79
CA LEU A 315 10.97 14.03 0.57
C LEU A 315 10.12 13.18 1.50
N CYS A 316 9.02 13.77 1.98
CA CYS A 316 7.90 13.04 2.56
C CYS A 316 6.96 12.60 1.43
N ILE A 317 6.77 11.29 1.28
CA ILE A 317 5.92 10.69 0.26
C ILE A 317 4.69 10.10 0.95
N ILE A 318 3.51 10.59 0.57
CA ILE A 318 2.23 10.05 1.01
C ILE A 318 1.65 9.29 -0.17
N THR A 319 1.18 8.07 0.07
CA THR A 319 0.43 7.32 -0.93
C THR A 319 -1.01 7.13 -0.47
N LYS A 320 -1.95 7.23 -1.41
CA LYS A 320 -3.37 6.98 -1.19
C LYS A 320 -3.89 6.10 -2.31
N SER A 321 -4.66 5.07 -1.95
CA SER A 321 -5.46 4.36 -2.96
C SER A 321 -6.53 5.29 -3.55
N GLY A 322 -6.89 5.08 -4.81
CA GLY A 322 -7.89 5.90 -5.50
C GLY A 322 -9.22 5.97 -4.77
N GLY A 323 -9.82 4.80 -4.50
CA GLY A 323 -11.13 4.68 -3.85
C GLY A 323 -11.13 4.80 -2.32
N PHE A 324 -10.10 5.42 -1.74
CA PHE A 324 -9.93 5.47 -0.28
C PHE A 324 -9.97 6.89 0.29
N GLY A 325 -10.48 7.01 1.52
CA GLY A 325 -10.59 8.25 2.29
C GLY A 325 -12.01 8.83 2.30
N ALA A 326 -12.21 9.84 3.14
CA ALA A 326 -13.42 10.65 3.20
C ALA A 326 -13.33 11.83 2.23
N PRO A 327 -14.44 12.53 1.92
CA PRO A 327 -14.43 13.72 1.06
C PRO A 327 -13.41 14.79 1.49
N ASP A 328 -13.20 14.96 2.80
CA ASP A 328 -12.29 15.95 3.38
C ASP A 328 -10.84 15.46 3.53
N THR A 329 -10.49 14.27 3.06
CA THR A 329 -9.15 13.69 3.29
C THR A 329 -8.02 14.60 2.82
N LEU A 330 -8.10 15.15 1.60
CA LEU A 330 -7.05 16.04 1.09
C LEU A 330 -7.03 17.41 1.79
N VAL A 331 -8.19 17.90 2.23
CA VAL A 331 -8.33 19.12 3.08
C VAL A 331 -7.59 18.91 4.41
N ARG A 332 -7.74 17.74 5.03
CA ARG A 332 -7.06 17.39 6.29
C ARG A 332 -5.55 17.25 6.15
N ILE A 333 -5.06 16.75 5.01
CA ILE A 333 -3.62 16.75 4.71
C ILE A 333 -3.13 18.18 4.50
N ALA A 334 -3.81 18.96 3.67
CA ALA A 334 -3.49 20.36 3.41
C ALA A 334 -3.41 21.20 4.70
N ALA A 335 -4.34 20.99 5.62
CA ALA A 335 -4.36 21.67 6.92
C ALA A 335 -3.13 21.34 7.79
N GLN A 336 -2.60 20.11 7.72
CA GLN A 336 -1.42 19.69 8.49
C GLN A 336 -0.10 20.24 7.91
N LEU A 337 -0.09 20.62 6.62
CA LEU A 337 1.11 21.15 5.96
C LEU A 337 1.36 22.64 6.26
N ARG A 338 0.35 23.35 6.81
CA ARG A 338 0.44 24.76 7.16
C ARG A 338 1.05 24.96 8.55
N ASP A 339 1.72 26.09 8.73
CA ASP A 339 2.04 26.59 10.06
C ASP A 339 0.74 26.83 10.87
N ARG A 340 0.75 26.39 12.13
CA ARG A 340 -0.29 26.72 13.12
C ARG A 340 -0.20 28.19 13.53
#